data_AF-A0A6C2YPF2-F1
#
_entry.id   AF-A0A6C2YPF2-F1
#
_cell.length_a   1.000
_cell.length_b   1.000
_cell.length_c   1.000
_cell.angle_alpha   90.00
_cell.angle_beta   90.00
_cell.angle_gamma   90.00
#
_symmetry.space_group_name_H-M   'P 1'
#
loop_
_entity.id
_entity.type
_entity.pdbx_description
1 polymer ?
#
loop_
_entity_poly.entity_id
_entity_poly.type
_entity_poly.pdbx_seq_one_letter_code
_entity_poly.pdbx_strand_id
1 'polypeptide(L)' 'MSQPDEKRSLRELKRALKKAGNRHRRQQSKRTLRDHPEEAAFDSDSLGRHRSAPLNGIDNDATRRRDSDSDSE' A
#
# COMPACT_ATOMS: atom_id res chain seq x y z
N MET A 1 16.59 11.48 15.93
CA MET A 1 15.11 11.43 15.93
C MET A 1 14.72 10.21 16.75
N SER A 2 13.72 10.32 17.62
CA SER A 2 13.32 9.21 18.49
C SER A 2 12.73 8.09 17.62
N GLN A 3 13.09 6.82 17.87
CA GLN A 3 12.50 5.63 17.21
C GLN A 3 10.96 5.70 17.01
N PRO A 4 10.15 6.19 17.98
CA PRO A 4 8.71 6.42 17.77
C PRO A 4 8.34 7.44 16.68
N ASP A 5 9.13 8.49 16.48
CA ASP A 5 8.87 9.53 15.46
C ASP A 5 9.06 8.98 14.04
N GLU A 6 10.06 8.12 13.86
CA GLU A 6 10.35 7.46 12.59
C GLU A 6 9.26 6.43 12.20
N LYS A 7 8.78 5.65 13.17
CA LYS A 7 7.64 4.73 12.93
C LYS A 7 6.37 5.48 12.55
N ARG A 8 6.13 6.64 13.18
CA ARG A 8 4.99 7.50 12.87
C ARG A 8 5.10 8.07 11.45
N SER A 9 6.26 8.60 11.07
CA SER A 9 6.48 9.17 9.74
C SER A 9 6.31 8.12 8.63
N LEU A 10 6.81 6.89 8.83
CA LEU A 10 6.63 5.78 7.90
C LEU A 10 5.16 5.37 7.73
N ARG A 11 4.38 5.37 8.82
CA ARG A 11 2.94 5.08 8.78
C ARG A 11 2.18 6.18 8.03
N GLU A 12 2.51 7.44 8.27
CA GLU A 12 1.93 8.59 7.57
C GLU A 12 2.25 8.57 6.07
N LEU A 13 3.51 8.30 5.71
CA LEU A 13 3.94 8.13 4.32
C LEU A 13 3.16 6.99 3.62
N LYS A 14 3.02 5.84 4.27
CA LYS A 14 2.24 4.71 3.75
C LYS A 14 0.77 5.07 3.55
N ARG A 15 0.16 5.79 4.49
CA ARG A 15 -1.23 6.27 4.38
C ARG A 15 -1.37 7.25 3.21
N ALA A 16 -0.43 8.18 3.04
CA ALA A 16 -0.41 9.12 1.93
C ALA A 16 -0.32 8.40 0.58
N LEU A 17 0.60 7.43 0.45
CA LEU A 17 0.74 6.61 -0.76
C LEU A 17 -0.51 5.78 -1.06
N LYS A 18 -1.12 5.14 -0.06
CA LYS A 18 -2.39 4.41 -0.24
C LYS A 18 -3.53 5.33 -0.71
N LYS A 19 -3.63 6.53 -0.13
CA LYS A 19 -4.64 7.52 -0.53
C LYS A 19 -4.41 7.98 -1.97
N ALA A 20 -3.17 8.24 -2.35
CA ALA A 20 -2.80 8.59 -3.72
C ALA A 20 -3.09 7.46 -4.71
N GLY A 21 -2.77 6.21 -4.36
CA GLY A 21 -3.04 5.03 -5.18
C GLY A 21 -4.53 4.78 -5.40
N ASN A 22 -5.35 4.90 -4.35
CA ASN A 22 -6.81 4.79 -4.49
C ASN A 22 -7.39 5.90 -5.38
N ARG A 23 -6.89 7.14 -5.23
CA ARG A 23 -7.29 8.25 -6.10
C ARG A 23 -6.93 7.97 -7.56
N HIS A 24 -5.71 7.50 -7.81
CA HIS A 24 -5.26 7.16 -9.17
C HIS A 24 -6.13 6.07 -9.79
N ARG A 25 -6.34 4.96 -9.06
CA ARG A 25 -7.20 3.86 -9.50
C ARG A 25 -8.60 4.33 -9.87
N ARG A 26 -9.24 5.11 -8.98
CA ARG A 26 -10.58 5.64 -9.24
C ARG A 26 -10.63 6.52 -10.48
N GLN A 27 -9.60 7.32 -10.71
CA GLN A 27 -9.53 8.17 -11.90
C GLN A 27 -9.37 7.32 -13.17
N GLN A 28 -8.49 6.31 -13.15
CA GLN A 28 -8.30 5.39 -14.27
C GLN A 28 -9.59 4.61 -14.56
N SER A 29 -10.19 3.95 -13.56
CA SER A 29 -11.43 3.20 -13.76
C SER A 29 -12.57 4.06 -14.30
N LYS A 30 -12.71 5.32 -13.83
CA LYS A 30 -13.71 6.24 -14.38
C LYS A 30 -13.43 6.60 -15.84
N ARG A 31 -12.16 6.77 -16.20
CA ARG A 31 -11.75 7.04 -17.57
C ARG A 31 -12.00 5.84 -18.46
N THR A 32 -11.58 4.63 -18.05
CA THR A 32 -11.82 3.39 -18.79
C THR A 32 -13.31 3.13 -18.97
N LEU A 33 -14.14 3.32 -17.95
CA LEU A 33 -15.60 3.18 -18.08
C LEU A 33 -16.22 4.17 -19.09
N ARG A 34 -15.64 5.36 -19.24
CA ARG A 34 -16.13 6.37 -20.18
C ARG A 34 -15.65 6.12 -21.61
N ASP A 35 -14.37 5.80 -21.75
CA ASP A 35 -13.68 5.73 -23.05
C ASP A 35 -13.81 4.31 -23.66
N HIS A 36 -13.82 3.26 -22.84
CA HIS A 36 -13.85 1.83 -23.22
C HIS A 36 -14.72 0.99 -22.26
N PRO A 37 -16.04 1.19 -22.23
CA PRO A 37 -16.93 0.58 -21.23
C PRO A 37 -16.90 -0.96 -21.24
N GLU A 38 -16.73 -1.58 -22.40
CA GLU A 38 -16.72 -3.04 -22.57
C GLU A 38 -15.43 -3.69 -22.03
N GLU A 39 -14.32 -2.97 -22.12
CA GLU A 39 -13.01 -3.44 -21.65
C GLU A 39 -12.77 -3.13 -20.17
N ALA A 40 -13.57 -2.24 -19.57
CA ALA A 40 -13.39 -1.77 -18.20
C ALA A 40 -13.40 -2.89 -17.13
N ALA A 41 -14.08 -4.01 -17.41
CA ALA A 41 -14.10 -5.18 -16.51
C ALA A 41 -12.77 -5.94 -16.48
N PHE A 42 -11.96 -5.83 -17.54
CA PHE A 42 -10.69 -6.56 -17.71
C PHE A 42 -9.47 -5.67 -17.43
N ASP A 43 -9.68 -4.38 -17.19
CA ASP A 43 -8.61 -3.42 -16.93
C ASP A 43 -7.92 -3.73 -15.60
N SER A 44 -6.61 -3.98 -15.66
CA SER A 44 -5.77 -4.24 -14.50
C SER A 44 -4.94 -2.99 -14.18
N ASP A 45 -5.38 -2.23 -13.17
CA ASP A 45 -4.73 -0.97 -12.83
C ASP A 45 -3.30 -1.19 -12.28
N SER A 46 -2.31 -0.67 -13.00
CA SER A 46 -0.92 -0.63 -12.55
C SER A 46 -0.69 0.59 -11.66
N LEU A 47 -0.74 0.38 -10.35
CA LEU A 47 -0.50 1.42 -9.35
C LEU A 47 0.88 2.11 -9.47
N GLY A 48 1.86 1.53 -10.17
CA GLY A 48 3.18 2.12 -10.43
C GLY A 48 3.82 2.78 -9.21
N ARG A 49 4.10 4.09 -9.32
CA ARG A 49 4.67 4.94 -8.25
C ARG A 49 3.77 5.09 -7.00
N HIS A 50 2.50 4.74 -7.10
CA HIS A 50 1.53 4.80 -6.01
C HIS A 50 1.41 3.47 -5.24
N ARG A 51 2.31 2.50 -5.50
CA ARG A 51 2.37 1.24 -4.76
C ARG A 51 2.92 1.49 -3.36
N SER A 52 2.18 1.04 -2.34
CA SER A 52 2.65 1.05 -0.96
C SER A 52 3.42 -0.22 -0.58
N ALA A 53 3.63 -1.15 -1.51
CA ALA A 53 4.30 -2.44 -1.26
C ALA A 53 5.71 -2.28 -0.67
N PRO A 54 6.55 -1.33 -1.12
CA PRO A 54 7.86 -1.10 -0.51
C PRO A 54 7.79 -0.68 0.97
N LEU A 55 6.66 -0.14 1.44
CA LEU A 55 6.47 0.31 2.82
C LEU A 55 5.86 -0.77 3.73
N ASN A 56 5.85 -2.03 3.29
CA ASN A 56 5.46 -3.16 4.13
C ASN A 56 6.68 -3.64 4.92
N GLY A 57 6.53 -3.83 6.23
CA GLY A 57 7.60 -4.40 7.08
C GLY A 57 8.69 -3.43 7.56
N ILE A 58 8.82 -2.23 6.97
CA ILE A 58 9.89 -1.27 7.31
C ILE A 58 9.83 -0.75 8.75
N ASP A 59 8.65 -0.68 9.37
CA ASP A 59 8.48 -0.14 10.72
C ASP A 59 8.99 -1.06 11.84
N ASN A 60 9.52 -2.26 11.50
CA ASN A 60 10.00 -3.26 12.44
C ASN A 60 9.06 -3.39 13.65
N ASP A 61 7.77 -3.48 13.34
CA ASP A 61 6.70 -3.50 14.32
C ASP A 61 6.78 -4.81 15.11
N ALA A 62 7.22 -4.74 16.36
CA ALA A 62 7.43 -5.91 17.21
C ALA A 62 6.13 -6.74 17.37
N THR A 63 4.97 -6.10 17.25
CA THR A 63 3.65 -6.75 17.27
C THR A 63 3.35 -7.60 16.02
N ARG A 64 4.20 -7.54 14.99
CA ARG A 64 4.09 -8.35 13.76
C ARG A 64 5.02 -9.56 13.72
N ARG A 65 5.88 -9.74 14.72
CA ARG A 65 6.60 -11.01 14.87
C ARG A 65 5.57 -12.07 15.22
N ARG A 66 5.46 -13.13 14.40
CA ARG A 66 4.73 -14.33 14.81
C ARG A 66 5.62 -15.03 15.84
N ASP A 67 5.03 -15.62 16.87
CA ASP A 67 5.73 -16.44 17.88
C ASP A 67 6.25 -17.75 17.25
N SER A 68 7.05 -17.67 16.19
CA SER A 68 7.56 -18.83 15.47
C SER A 68 8.91 -19.33 16.00
N ASP A 69 9.37 -18.81 17.15
CA ASP A 69 10.65 -19.18 17.78
C ASP A 69 10.50 -19.75 19.21
N SER A 70 9.28 -20.09 19.66
CA SER A 70 9.08 -20.76 20.96
C SER A 70 8.93 -22.29 20.88
N ASP A 71 9.06 -22.88 19.68
CA ASP A 71 9.07 -24.33 19.45
C ASP A 71 10.36 -24.74 18.70
N SER A 72 11.50 -24.54 19.34
CA SER A 72 12.74 -25.25 18.99
C SER A 72 13.36 -25.74 20.29
N GLU A 73 13.54 -27.07 20.33
CA GLU A 73 13.93 -27.97 21.44
C GLU A 73 14.99 -27.45 22.43
#